data_AF-A0A961Q5F8-F1
#
_entry.id   AF-A0A961Q5F8-F1
#
_cell.length_a   1.000
_cell.length_b   1.000
_cell.length_c   1.000
_cell.angle_alpha   90.00
_cell.angle_beta   90.00
_cell.angle_gamma   90.00
#
_symmetry.space_group_name_H-M   'P 1'
#
loop_
_entity.id
_entity.type
_entity.pdbx_description
1 polymer ?
#
loop_
_entity_poly.entity_id
_entity_poly.type
_entity_poly.pdbx_seq_one_letter_code
_entity_poly.pdbx_strand_id
1 'polypeptide(L)'
;MTGERPPVFHSEGDANLSPERRAWNARHIDAATRAILDEDERYFFRQSLSTPCLNVLEASSGSHLTDSQGRRILDFHGNSVHQVGYGHPKVVAAVKAAIDEL
;
A
#
# COMPACT_ATOMS: atom_id res chain seq x y z
N MET A 1 31.85 -9.16 -3.73
CA MET A 1 31.22 -9.44 -2.42
C MET A 1 30.32 -10.63 -2.63
N THR A 2 30.55 -11.72 -1.91
CA THR A 2 29.75 -12.95 -1.99
C THR A 2 28.31 -12.60 -1.61
N GLY A 3 27.43 -12.56 -2.61
CA GLY A 3 26.07 -12.02 -2.51
C GLY A 3 25.10 -12.97 -1.83
N GLU A 4 25.40 -13.40 -0.61
CA GLU A 4 24.40 -14.08 0.22
C GLU A 4 23.34 -13.08 0.66
N ARG A 5 22.09 -13.39 0.31
CA ARG A 5 20.93 -12.59 0.71
C ARG A 5 20.80 -12.72 2.24
N PRO A 6 20.70 -11.61 3.00
CA PRO A 6 20.59 -11.68 4.45
C PRO A 6 19.39 -12.54 4.88
N PRO A 7 19.49 -13.21 6.04
CA PRO A 7 18.40 -14.05 6.55
C PRO A 7 17.12 -13.23 6.70
N VAL A 8 15.99 -13.81 6.29
CA VAL A 8 14.67 -13.17 6.40
C VAL A 8 14.21 -13.27 7.84
N PHE A 9 14.09 -12.13 8.51
CA PHE A 9 13.52 -12.07 9.86
C PHE A 9 11.99 -12.13 9.77
N HIS A 10 11.41 -13.21 10.28
CA HIS A 10 9.97 -13.41 10.38
C HIS A 10 9.51 -13.05 11.80
N SER A 11 9.18 -11.79 12.05
CA SER A 11 8.61 -11.35 13.33
C SER A 11 7.09 -11.21 13.25
N GLU A 12 6.59 -10.44 12.30
CA GLU A 12 5.15 -10.18 12.09
C GLU A 12 4.84 -10.11 10.60
N GLY A 13 3.65 -10.60 10.21
CA GLY A 13 3.12 -10.53 8.84
C GLY A 13 3.94 -11.26 7.76
N ASP A 14 3.62 -10.98 6.49
CA ASP A 14 4.32 -11.55 5.32
C ASP A 14 5.51 -10.67 4.94
N ALA A 15 6.72 -11.21 5.00
CA ALA A 15 7.96 -10.54 4.59
C ALA A 15 8.08 -10.28 3.06
N ASN A 16 6.97 -10.40 2.31
CA ASN A 16 6.84 -10.23 0.86
C ASN A 16 7.61 -11.26 0.02
N LEU A 17 8.08 -12.34 0.64
CA LEU A 17 8.88 -13.38 -0.02
C LEU A 17 8.17 -14.75 -0.04
N SER A 18 6.98 -14.84 0.52
CA SER A 18 6.19 -16.06 0.56
C SER A 18 5.80 -16.56 -0.85
N PRO A 19 5.68 -17.88 -1.07
CA PRO A 19 5.07 -18.43 -2.28
C PRO A 19 3.66 -17.86 -2.54
N GLU A 20 2.89 -17.61 -1.48
CA GLU A 20 1.53 -17.07 -1.51
C GLU A 20 1.51 -15.63 -2.02
N ARG A 21 2.46 -14.78 -1.60
CA ARG A 21 2.65 -13.43 -2.15
C ARG A 21 2.93 -13.49 -3.64
N ARG A 22 3.83 -14.38 -4.09
CA ARG A 22 4.13 -14.53 -5.52
C ARG A 22 2.90 -14.97 -6.32
N ALA A 23 2.17 -15.95 -5.81
CA ALA A 23 0.95 -16.45 -6.45
C ALA A 23 -0.16 -15.39 -6.49
N TRP A 24 -0.32 -14.61 -5.42
CA TRP A 24 -1.28 -13.51 -5.38
C TRP A 24 -0.91 -12.44 -6.42
N ASN A 25 0.36 -12.02 -6.48
CA ASN A 25 0.84 -11.03 -7.44
C ASN A 25 0.61 -11.48 -8.88
N ALA A 26 0.88 -12.76 -9.19
CA ALA A 26 0.69 -13.30 -10.54
C ALA A 26 -0.78 -13.34 -10.98
N ARG A 27 -1.73 -13.43 -10.03
CA ARG A 27 -3.17 -13.51 -10.31
C ARG A 27 -3.87 -12.15 -10.33
N HIS A 28 -3.33 -11.15 -9.61
CA HIS A 28 -4.06 -9.92 -9.30
C HIS A 28 -3.37 -8.63 -9.74
N ILE A 29 -2.11 -8.67 -10.17
CA ILE A 29 -1.34 -7.48 -10.56
C ILE A 29 -1.06 -7.52 -12.06
N ASP A 30 -1.64 -6.59 -12.81
CA ASP A 30 -1.42 -6.45 -14.24
C ASP A 30 -0.06 -5.78 -14.55
N ALA A 31 0.25 -5.63 -15.85
CA ALA A 31 1.52 -5.05 -16.28
C ALA A 31 1.68 -3.58 -15.90
N ALA A 32 0.60 -2.80 -15.90
CA ALA A 32 0.64 -1.38 -15.60
C ALA A 32 0.86 -1.14 -14.09
N THR A 33 0.11 -1.82 -13.23
CA THR A 33 0.33 -1.81 -11.79
C THR A 33 1.74 -2.31 -11.44
N ARG A 34 2.22 -3.37 -12.11
CA ARG A 34 3.57 -3.91 -11.88
C ARG A 34 4.67 -2.90 -12.18
N ALA A 35 4.55 -2.14 -13.27
CA ALA A 35 5.55 -1.14 -13.62
C ALA A 35 5.73 -0.09 -12.50
N ILE A 36 4.64 0.37 -11.89
CA ILE A 36 4.68 1.32 -10.78
C ILE A 36 5.34 0.70 -9.54
N LEU A 37 5.00 -0.56 -9.21
CA LEU A 37 5.61 -1.28 -8.08
C LEU A 37 7.12 -1.51 -8.28
N ASP A 38 7.54 -1.78 -9.52
CA ASP A 38 8.96 -1.96 -9.86
C ASP A 38 9.72 -0.62 -9.77
N GLU A 39 9.10 0.51 -10.11
CA GLU A 39 9.67 1.84 -9.89
C GLU A 39 9.78 2.17 -8.40
N ASP A 40 8.72 1.94 -7.61
CA ASP A 40 8.73 2.11 -6.14
C ASP A 40 9.89 1.33 -5.51
N GLU A 41 10.01 0.04 -5.83
CA GLU A 41 11.08 -0.82 -5.34
C GLU A 41 12.49 -0.35 -5.76
N ARG A 42 12.61 0.29 -6.93
CA ARG A 42 13.88 0.80 -7.45
C ARG A 42 14.35 2.06 -6.72
N TYR A 43 13.42 2.95 -6.39
CA TYR A 43 13.74 4.28 -5.87
C TYR A 43 13.68 4.37 -4.34
N PHE A 44 12.88 3.53 -3.67
CA PHE A 44 12.76 3.50 -2.21
C PHE A 44 13.56 2.36 -1.57
N PHE A 45 13.88 2.53 -0.28
CA PHE A 45 14.57 1.48 0.47
C PHE A 45 13.69 0.26 0.64
N ARG A 46 14.28 -0.93 0.48
CA ARG A 46 13.56 -2.18 0.78
C ARG A 46 13.33 -2.30 2.28
N GLN A 47 12.07 -2.30 2.68
CA GLN A 47 11.66 -2.52 4.07
C GLN A 47 10.83 -3.80 4.14
N SER A 48 11.10 -4.65 5.15
CA SER A 48 10.25 -5.80 5.45
C SER A 48 8.80 -5.34 5.65
N LEU A 49 7.84 -6.16 5.19
CA LEU A 49 6.39 -5.89 5.21
C LEU A 49 5.92 -4.76 4.27
N SER A 50 6.83 -4.00 3.67
CA SER A 50 6.49 -2.89 2.79
C SER A 50 6.86 -3.16 1.35
N THR A 51 8.12 -3.55 1.07
CA THR A 51 8.64 -3.60 -0.31
C THR A 51 8.80 -5.03 -0.84
N PRO A 52 8.40 -5.33 -2.08
CA PRO A 52 7.53 -4.49 -2.92
C PRO A 52 6.15 -4.33 -2.28
N CYS A 53 5.53 -3.16 -2.52
CA CYS A 53 4.17 -2.90 -2.08
C CYS A 53 3.22 -3.97 -2.65
N LEU A 54 2.16 -4.30 -1.91
CA LEU A 54 1.21 -5.33 -2.32
C LEU A 54 0.48 -4.95 -3.62
N ASN A 55 0.07 -3.69 -3.75
CA ASN A 55 -0.73 -3.17 -4.86
C ASN A 55 -0.64 -1.63 -4.90
N VAL A 56 -1.19 -1.02 -5.94
CA VAL A 56 -1.24 0.45 -6.12
C VAL A 56 -2.67 0.94 -5.96
N LEU A 57 -2.87 1.96 -5.12
CA LEU A 57 -4.16 2.59 -4.86
C LEU A 57 -4.31 3.89 -5.67
N GLU A 58 -5.50 4.10 -6.24
CA GLU A 58 -5.86 5.35 -6.93
C GLU A 58 -6.76 6.25 -6.09
N ALA A 59 -7.64 5.65 -5.26
CA ALA A 59 -8.55 6.40 -4.44
C ALA A 59 -8.90 5.68 -3.14
N SER A 60 -9.36 6.44 -2.15
CA SER A 60 -9.94 5.93 -0.92
C SER A 60 -11.10 6.81 -0.48
N SER A 61 -12.17 6.19 0.03
CA SER A 61 -13.36 6.92 0.50
C SER A 61 -14.15 6.09 1.49
N GLY A 62 -14.48 6.68 2.64
CA GLY A 62 -15.17 5.97 3.72
C GLY A 62 -14.34 4.78 4.18
N SER A 63 -14.90 3.57 4.10
CA SER A 63 -14.19 2.32 4.41
C SER A 63 -13.59 1.61 3.18
N HIS A 64 -13.59 2.22 2.00
CA HIS A 64 -13.19 1.56 0.76
C HIS A 64 -11.90 2.13 0.17
N LEU A 65 -11.15 1.26 -0.48
CA LEU A 65 -10.02 1.56 -1.35
C LEU A 65 -10.40 1.24 -2.80
N THR A 66 -9.86 1.98 -3.74
CA THR A 66 -9.91 1.69 -5.18
C THR A 66 -8.49 1.55 -5.67
N ASP A 67 -8.18 0.40 -6.27
CA ASP A 67 -6.85 0.18 -6.84
C ASP A 67 -6.73 0.65 -8.29
N SER A 68 -5.51 0.63 -8.81
CA SER A 68 -5.19 1.03 -10.20
C SER A 68 -5.82 0.18 -11.29
N GLN A 69 -6.45 -0.95 -10.94
CA GLN A 69 -7.23 -1.78 -11.85
C GLN A 69 -8.75 -1.54 -11.68
N GLY A 70 -9.14 -0.52 -10.90
CA GLY A 70 -10.53 -0.14 -10.64
C GLY A 70 -11.26 -1.05 -9.64
N ARG A 71 -10.58 -1.96 -8.95
CA ARG A 71 -11.22 -2.85 -7.97
C ARG A 71 -11.53 -2.06 -6.70
N ARG A 72 -12.77 -2.18 -6.26
CA ARG A 72 -13.26 -1.58 -5.01
C ARG A 72 -13.14 -2.58 -3.86
N ILE A 73 -12.29 -2.27 -2.89
CA ILE A 73 -11.87 -3.16 -1.80
C ILE A 73 -12.32 -2.56 -0.48
N LEU A 74 -12.86 -3.38 0.43
CA LEU A 74 -13.21 -2.96 1.78
C LEU A 74 -11.94 -2.99 2.66
N ASP A 75 -11.61 -1.87 3.30
CA ASP A 75 -10.46 -1.73 4.19
C ASP A 75 -10.82 -2.14 5.62
N PHE A 76 -10.27 -3.27 6.05
CA PHE A 76 -10.36 -3.76 7.43
C PHE A 76 -9.15 -3.37 8.30
N HIS A 77 -8.14 -2.73 7.71
CA HIS A 77 -6.93 -2.30 8.42
C HIS A 77 -7.08 -0.86 8.91
N GLY A 78 -7.47 0.06 8.02
CA GLY A 78 -7.67 1.49 8.35
C GLY A 78 -6.43 2.21 8.90
N ASN A 79 -5.28 1.53 8.89
CA ASN A 79 -3.99 1.92 9.45
C ASN A 79 -4.08 2.56 10.86
N SER A 80 -5.09 2.17 11.65
CA SER A 80 -5.42 2.73 12.97
C SER A 80 -5.71 4.24 13.03
N VAL A 81 -5.79 4.92 11.88
CA VAL A 81 -5.96 6.39 11.80
C VAL A 81 -7.22 6.80 11.03
N HIS A 82 -7.82 5.90 10.26
CA HIS A 82 -8.95 6.19 9.39
C HIS A 82 -10.30 5.82 10.00
N GLN A 83 -10.49 6.04 11.31
CA GLN A 83 -11.65 5.50 12.04
C GLN A 83 -12.95 6.23 11.70
N VAL A 84 -12.82 7.48 11.22
CA VAL A 84 -13.93 8.27 10.66
C VAL A 84 -14.07 8.08 9.14
N GLY A 85 -13.28 7.17 8.54
CA GLY A 85 -13.21 6.92 7.11
C GLY A 85 -12.27 7.85 6.34
N TYR A 86 -11.77 7.36 5.21
CA TYR A 86 -10.97 8.14 4.27
C TYR A 86 -11.80 9.31 3.71
N GLY A 87 -11.18 10.48 3.62
CA GLY A 87 -11.78 11.68 3.03
C GLY A 87 -12.99 12.22 3.80
N HIS A 88 -13.11 11.96 5.10
CA HIS A 88 -14.26 12.38 5.89
C HIS A 88 -14.53 13.90 5.73
N PRO A 89 -15.72 14.34 5.25
CA PRO A 89 -15.95 15.71 4.80
C PRO A 89 -15.64 16.78 5.85
N LYS A 90 -15.96 16.51 7.13
CA LYS A 90 -15.67 17.45 8.22
C LYS A 90 -14.16 17.60 8.48
N VAL A 91 -13.39 16.53 8.32
CA VAL A 91 -11.93 16.56 8.53
C VAL A 91 -11.29 17.31 7.38
N VAL A 92 -11.68 17.01 6.13
CA VAL A 92 -11.18 17.71 4.95
C VAL A 92 -11.48 19.22 5.03
N ALA A 93 -12.69 19.60 5.42
CA ALA A 93 -13.06 21.00 5.57
C ALA A 93 -12.22 21.69 6.66
N ALA A 94 -12.03 21.05 7.81
CA ALA A 94 -11.22 21.60 8.90
C ALA A 94 -9.74 21.78 8.49
N VAL A 95 -9.16 20.81 7.78
CA VAL A 95 -7.77 20.90 7.27
C VAL A 95 -7.63 22.05 6.26
N LYS A 96 -8.59 22.21 5.35
CA LYS A 96 -8.57 23.32 4.38
C LYS A 96 -8.64 24.68 5.06
N ALA A 97 -9.60 24.86 5.98
CA ALA A 97 -9.72 26.09 6.75
C ALA A 97 -8.44 26.41 7.52
N ALA A 98 -7.82 25.41 8.16
CA ALA A 98 -6.56 25.59 8.86
C ALA A 98 -5.41 26.02 7.94
N ILE A 99 -5.36 25.53 6.69
CA ILE A 99 -4.35 25.96 5.71
C ILE A 99 -4.58 27.41 5.27
N ASP A 100 -5.83 27.84 5.12
CA ASP A 100 -6.17 29.21 4.71
C ASP A 100 -5.88 30.26 5.80
N GLU A 101 -5.71 29.83 7.06
CA GLU A 101 -5.41 30.69 8.23
C GLU A 101 -3.90 30.76 8.59
N LEU A 102 -3.03 30.05 7.87
CA LEU A 102 -1.56 30.08 8.03
C LEU A 102 -0.90 31.20 7.21
#